data_AF-A0A3B7PVF1-F1
#
_entry.id   AF-A0A3B7PVF1-F1
#
_cell.length_a   1.000
_cell.length_b   1.000
_cell.length_c   1.000
_cell.angle_alpha   90.00
_cell.angle_beta   90.00
_cell.angle_gamma   90.00
#
_symmetry.space_group_name_H-M   'P 1'
#
loop_
_entity.id
_entity.type
_entity.pdbx_description
1 polymer ?
#
loop_
_entity_poly.entity_id
_entity_poly.type
_entity_poly.pdbx_seq_one_letter_code
_entity_poly.pdbx_strand_id
1 'polypeptide(L)'
;MFMLAAGLCLSLAGCADIAETPEYQAACHGKPLKKSDRMRAREDGYVINEQYQCIDKASYAAMQEAEARWQAAHTPEAIAKSKAEDQARIAQLNQEMAQREARRKAEQEAKRALRYELHLVEINQASAAELAEVCSIQQDAAESIVQERANGGQFKDWADAVHRVIALSSAQNAVFASVCGLTVNGASLNGAPANEEAAQMIFQRGLR
;
A
#
# COMPACT_ATOMS: atom_id res chain seq x y z
N MET A 1 78.60 34.12 -30.27
CA MET A 1 79.20 35.44 -30.03
C MET A 1 78.29 36.47 -30.70
N PHE A 2 77.63 37.33 -29.90
CA PHE A 2 76.79 38.49 -30.28
C PHE A 2 75.48 38.20 -31.06
N MET A 3 74.31 38.81 -30.82
CA MET A 3 73.92 39.92 -29.94
C MET A 3 72.38 39.91 -29.75
N LEU A 4 71.93 40.39 -28.59
CA LEU A 4 70.55 40.71 -28.24
C LEU A 4 69.92 41.78 -29.15
N ALA A 5 68.60 41.69 -29.37
CA ALA A 5 67.72 42.85 -29.53
C ALA A 5 66.32 42.52 -28.98
N ALA A 6 66.14 42.73 -27.68
CA ALA A 6 64.83 42.74 -27.04
C ALA A 6 64.14 44.08 -27.36
N GLY A 7 63.24 44.07 -28.33
CA GLY A 7 62.33 45.17 -28.63
C GLY A 7 61.19 45.20 -27.61
N LEU A 8 61.35 46.06 -26.60
CA LEU A 8 60.33 46.40 -25.61
C LEU A 8 59.20 47.18 -26.31
N CYS A 9 58.13 46.49 -26.73
CA CYS A 9 56.89 47.15 -27.14
C CYS A 9 56.15 47.64 -25.89
N LEU A 10 56.28 48.94 -25.62
CA LEU A 10 55.50 49.70 -24.65
C LEU A 10 54.00 49.52 -24.92
N SER A 11 53.29 48.88 -23.99
CA SER A 11 51.84 48.80 -23.93
C SER A 11 51.25 50.16 -23.53
N LEU A 12 50.43 50.73 -24.41
CA LEU A 12 49.52 51.84 -24.09
C LEU A 12 48.47 51.34 -23.09
N ALA A 13 48.60 51.70 -21.82
CA ALA A 13 47.60 51.44 -20.79
C ALA A 13 46.47 52.47 -20.90
N GLY A 14 45.54 52.25 -21.83
CA GLY A 14 44.18 52.80 -21.70
C GLY A 14 43.46 52.06 -20.57
N CYS A 15 42.60 52.75 -19.82
CA CYS A 15 41.67 52.08 -18.90
C CYS A 15 40.70 51.22 -19.71
N ALA A 16 41.09 49.98 -20.01
CA ALA A 16 40.18 49.00 -20.59
C ALA A 16 39.11 48.69 -19.54
N ASP A 17 37.83 48.81 -19.92
CA ASP A 17 36.73 48.36 -19.07
C ASP A 17 36.91 46.85 -18.85
N ILE A 18 36.94 46.40 -17.59
CA ILE A 18 37.11 44.98 -17.27
C ILE A 18 36.02 44.13 -17.93
N ALA A 19 34.86 44.74 -18.25
CA ALA A 19 33.78 44.09 -18.98
C ALA A 19 34.14 43.71 -20.43
N GLU A 20 35.20 44.29 -20.99
CA GLU A 20 35.66 44.03 -22.36
C GLU A 20 36.71 42.92 -22.44
N THR A 21 37.20 42.40 -21.31
CA THR A 21 38.20 41.33 -21.35
C THR A 21 37.58 39.98 -21.71
N PRO A 22 38.29 39.13 -22.47
CA PRO A 22 37.80 37.79 -22.82
C PRO A 22 37.49 36.93 -21.58
N GLU A 23 38.30 37.05 -20.53
CA GLU A 23 38.12 36.31 -19.28
C GLU A 23 36.83 36.71 -18.57
N TYR A 24 36.52 38.01 -18.54
CA TYR A 24 35.27 38.51 -17.97
C TYR A 24 34.07 38.04 -18.80
N GLN A 25 34.11 38.19 -20.13
CA GLN A 25 33.01 37.80 -21.02
C GLN A 25 32.75 36.29 -21.04
N ALA A 26 33.76 35.48 -20.70
CA ALA A 26 33.60 34.03 -20.52
C ALA A 26 32.84 33.69 -19.24
N ALA A 27 33.10 34.40 -18.14
CA ALA A 27 32.56 34.09 -16.82
C ALA A 27 31.25 34.84 -16.48
N CYS A 28 31.03 36.01 -17.07
CA CYS A 28 29.98 36.95 -16.66
C CYS A 28 28.89 37.12 -17.70
N HIS A 29 27.66 37.32 -17.22
CA HIS A 29 26.60 37.97 -17.97
C HIS A 29 26.39 39.41 -17.47
N GLY A 30 26.42 40.38 -18.39
CA GLY A 30 26.24 41.80 -18.06
C GLY A 30 27.49 42.47 -17.48
N LYS A 31 27.32 43.65 -16.87
CA LYS A 31 28.40 44.44 -16.23
C LYS A 31 28.58 44.06 -14.75
N PRO A 32 29.71 44.44 -14.11
CA PRO A 32 29.90 44.21 -12.68
C PRO A 32 28.79 44.88 -11.85
N LEU A 33 28.25 44.12 -10.90
CA LEU A 33 27.12 44.53 -10.07
C LEU A 33 27.59 45.24 -8.80
N LYS A 34 26.83 46.25 -8.37
CA LYS A 34 26.99 46.86 -7.05
C LYS A 34 26.51 45.89 -5.96
N LYS A 35 26.89 46.17 -4.71
CA LYS A 35 26.56 45.29 -3.56
C LYS A 35 25.05 45.02 -3.42
N SER A 36 24.21 46.04 -3.61
CA SER A 36 22.74 45.90 -3.59
C SER A 36 22.25 44.92 -4.66
N ASP A 37 22.75 45.08 -5.87
CA ASP A 37 22.26 44.36 -7.05
C ASP A 37 22.70 42.89 -7.00
N ARG A 38 23.85 42.59 -6.39
CA ARG A 38 24.28 41.21 -6.12
C ARG A 38 23.40 40.50 -5.11
N MET A 39 22.96 41.19 -4.06
CA MET A 39 22.01 40.59 -3.11
C MET A 39 20.70 40.29 -3.83
N ARG A 40 20.20 41.24 -4.62
CA ARG A 40 18.97 41.06 -5.39
C ARG A 40 19.06 39.92 -6.40
N ALA A 41 20.14 39.83 -7.17
CA ALA A 41 20.34 38.76 -8.12
C ALA A 41 20.39 37.37 -7.46
N ARG A 42 20.95 37.25 -6.25
CA ARG A 42 20.89 35.99 -5.47
C ARG A 42 19.47 35.67 -5.01
N GLU A 43 18.68 36.67 -4.61
CA GLU A 43 17.26 36.48 -4.29
C GLU A 43 16.46 36.02 -5.51
N ASP A 44 16.79 36.55 -6.68
CA ASP A 44 16.18 36.18 -7.96
C ASP A 44 16.73 34.83 -8.52
N GLY A 45 17.62 34.16 -7.79
CA GLY A 45 18.11 32.80 -8.09
C GLY A 45 19.40 32.72 -8.90
N TYR A 46 20.03 33.85 -9.23
CA TYR A 46 21.29 33.88 -9.95
C TYR A 46 22.49 33.61 -9.03
N VAL A 47 23.45 32.83 -9.53
CA VAL A 47 24.78 32.67 -8.94
C VAL A 47 25.64 33.87 -9.31
N ILE A 48 26.37 34.39 -8.33
CA ILE A 48 27.27 35.52 -8.50
C ILE A 48 28.71 35.03 -8.56
N ASN A 49 29.43 35.43 -9.61
CA ASN A 49 30.87 35.24 -9.66
C ASN A 49 31.55 36.29 -8.76
N GLU A 50 32.11 35.87 -7.62
CA GLU A 50 32.67 36.79 -6.63
C GLU A 50 33.94 37.51 -7.11
N GLN A 51 34.72 36.88 -8.00
CA GLN A 51 35.96 37.44 -8.55
C GLN A 51 35.67 38.68 -9.41
N TYR A 52 34.63 38.61 -10.23
CA TYR A 52 34.25 39.70 -11.15
C TYR A 52 32.99 40.46 -10.71
N GLN A 53 32.41 40.07 -9.58
CA GLN A 53 31.21 40.66 -8.97
C GLN A 53 30.03 40.77 -9.94
N CYS A 54 29.82 39.76 -10.78
CA CYS A 54 28.83 39.75 -11.87
C CYS A 54 27.87 38.55 -11.74
N ILE A 55 26.80 38.51 -12.52
CA ILE A 55 26.00 37.29 -12.69
C ILE A 55 26.86 36.26 -13.43
N ASP A 56 26.99 35.07 -12.88
CA ASP A 56 27.67 33.98 -13.55
C ASP A 56 26.93 33.61 -14.86
N LYS A 57 27.69 33.51 -15.95
CA LYS A 57 27.15 33.32 -17.30
C LYS A 57 26.36 32.02 -17.42
N ALA A 58 26.82 30.94 -16.79
CA ALA A 58 26.12 29.66 -16.81
C ALA A 58 24.84 29.73 -15.98
N SER A 59 24.88 30.40 -14.83
CA SER A 59 23.67 30.63 -14.03
C SER A 59 22.62 31.44 -14.78
N TYR A 60 23.01 32.47 -15.54
CA TYR A 60 22.07 33.22 -16.36
C TYR A 60 21.43 32.33 -17.43
N ALA A 61 22.23 31.57 -18.17
CA ALA A 61 21.73 30.65 -19.18
C ALA A 61 20.75 29.61 -18.58
N ALA A 62 21.08 29.06 -17.41
CA ALA A 62 20.22 28.11 -16.71
C ALA A 62 18.85 28.71 -16.32
N MET A 63 18.82 29.98 -15.89
CA MET A 63 17.56 30.68 -15.58
C MET A 63 16.71 30.90 -16.84
N GLN A 64 17.33 31.26 -17.97
CA GLN A 64 16.61 31.42 -19.23
C GLN A 64 16.03 30.09 -19.71
N GLU A 65 16.77 28.99 -19.57
CA GLU A 65 16.25 27.66 -19.88
C GLU A 65 15.11 27.26 -18.93
N ALA A 66 15.23 27.56 -17.64
CA ALA A 66 14.20 27.26 -16.66
C ALA A 66 12.91 28.04 -16.94
N GLU A 67 13.02 29.33 -17.27
CA GLU A 67 11.88 30.14 -17.70
C GLU A 67 11.27 29.57 -18.98
N ALA A 68 12.07 29.23 -19.99
CA ALA A 68 11.57 28.62 -21.21
C ALA A 68 10.83 27.29 -20.96
N ARG A 69 11.34 26.43 -20.07
CA ARG A 69 10.67 25.20 -19.65
C ARG A 69 9.36 25.48 -18.91
N TRP A 70 9.36 26.49 -18.03
CA TRP A 70 8.15 26.91 -17.32
C TRP A 70 7.09 27.40 -18.31
N GLN A 71 7.45 28.29 -19.24
CA GLN A 71 6.54 28.81 -20.27
C GLN A 71 5.98 27.68 -21.15
N ALA A 72 6.83 26.74 -21.58
CA ALA A 72 6.40 25.58 -22.36
C ALA A 72 5.39 24.70 -21.60
N ALA A 73 5.60 24.49 -20.30
CA ALA A 73 4.69 23.71 -19.45
C ALA A 73 3.38 24.45 -19.10
N HIS A 74 3.37 25.79 -19.16
CA HIS A 74 2.21 26.63 -18.81
C HIS A 74 1.42 27.11 -20.03
N THR A 75 1.67 26.54 -21.20
CA THR A 75 0.79 26.76 -22.37
C THR A 75 -0.62 26.23 -22.08
N PRO A 76 -1.67 26.85 -22.66
CA PRO A 76 -3.04 26.36 -22.50
C PRO A 76 -3.20 24.88 -22.90
N GLU A 77 -2.47 24.46 -23.92
CA GLU A 77 -2.45 23.09 -24.44
C GLU A 77 -1.82 22.11 -23.45
N ALA A 78 -0.66 22.44 -22.88
CA ALA A 78 0.00 21.60 -21.87
C ALA A 78 -0.85 21.47 -20.61
N ILE A 79 -1.47 22.56 -20.15
CA ILE A 79 -2.38 22.56 -19.01
C ILE A 79 -3.63 21.71 -19.31
N ALA A 80 -4.22 21.84 -20.50
CA ALA A 80 -5.38 21.05 -20.90
C ALA A 80 -5.05 19.55 -20.96
N LYS A 81 -3.88 19.20 -21.49
CA LYS A 81 -3.40 17.81 -21.52
C LYS A 81 -3.21 17.24 -20.11
N SER A 82 -2.52 17.95 -19.22
CA SER A 82 -2.34 17.51 -17.82
C SER A 82 -3.68 17.30 -17.13
N LYS A 83 -4.63 18.23 -17.29
CA LYS A 83 -5.98 18.11 -16.73
C LYS A 83 -6.73 16.89 -17.28
N ALA A 84 -6.62 16.62 -18.59
CA ALA A 84 -7.24 15.45 -19.20
C ALA A 84 -6.63 14.14 -18.68
N GLU A 85 -5.31 14.08 -18.49
CA GLU A 85 -4.62 12.93 -17.90
C GLU A 85 -5.03 12.71 -16.44
N ASP A 86 -5.14 13.77 -15.64
CA ASP A 86 -5.59 13.68 -14.25
C ASP A 86 -7.05 13.25 -14.16
N GLN A 87 -7.92 13.79 -15.01
CA GLN A 87 -9.32 13.37 -15.11
C GLN A 87 -9.44 11.89 -15.51
N ALA A 88 -8.63 11.42 -16.46
CA ALA A 88 -8.59 10.01 -16.85
C ALA A 88 -8.10 9.12 -15.71
N ARG A 89 -7.06 9.53 -14.97
CA ARG A 89 -6.56 8.81 -13.79
C ARG A 89 -7.61 8.70 -12.69
N ILE A 90 -8.31 9.80 -12.38
CA ILE A 90 -9.39 9.81 -11.40
C ILE A 90 -10.54 8.90 -11.86
N ALA A 91 -10.92 8.95 -13.14
CA ALA A 91 -11.96 8.08 -13.69
C ALA A 91 -11.57 6.60 -13.56
N GLN A 92 -10.32 6.25 -13.86
CA GLN A 92 -9.80 4.88 -13.71
C GLN A 92 -9.82 4.43 -12.24
N LEU A 93 -9.35 5.27 -11.31
CA LEU A 93 -9.38 4.95 -9.88
C LEU A 93 -10.81 4.76 -9.37
N ASN A 94 -11.75 5.59 -9.81
CA ASN A 94 -13.17 5.45 -9.45
C ASN A 94 -13.76 4.13 -9.98
N GLN A 95 -13.42 3.75 -11.22
CA GLN A 95 -13.83 2.46 -11.79
C GLN A 95 -13.23 1.29 -11.02
N GLU A 96 -11.95 1.34 -10.67
CA GLU A 96 -11.28 0.29 -9.90
C GLU A 96 -11.91 0.14 -8.51
N MET A 97 -12.17 1.25 -7.83
CA MET A 97 -12.85 1.23 -6.52
C MET A 97 -14.26 0.64 -6.63
N ALA A 98 -15.04 1.04 -7.63
CA ALA A 98 -16.37 0.47 -7.88
C ALA A 98 -16.30 -1.05 -8.15
N GLN A 99 -15.30 -1.52 -8.92
CA GLN A 99 -15.10 -2.95 -9.16
C GLN A 99 -14.70 -3.70 -7.88
N ARG A 100 -13.81 -3.14 -7.05
CA ARG A 100 -13.43 -3.73 -5.76
C ARG A 100 -14.63 -3.83 -4.83
N GLU A 101 -15.47 -2.80 -4.77
CA GLU A 101 -16.71 -2.82 -3.99
C GLU A 101 -17.71 -3.84 -4.52
N ALA A 102 -17.89 -3.92 -5.84
CA ALA A 102 -18.75 -4.91 -6.47
C ALA A 102 -18.27 -6.33 -6.17
N ARG A 103 -16.96 -6.59 -6.26
CA ARG A 103 -16.36 -7.89 -5.92
C ARG A 103 -16.59 -8.24 -4.45
N ARG A 104 -16.38 -7.29 -3.53
CA ARG A 104 -16.61 -7.49 -2.10
C ARG A 104 -18.08 -7.82 -1.82
N LYS A 105 -19.02 -7.10 -2.45
CA LYS A 105 -20.46 -7.38 -2.35
C LYS A 105 -20.80 -8.76 -2.90
N ALA A 106 -20.31 -9.10 -4.08
CA ALA A 106 -20.53 -10.41 -4.70
C ALA A 106 -19.97 -11.55 -3.82
N GLU A 107 -18.80 -11.38 -3.22
CA GLU A 107 -18.23 -12.36 -2.28
C GLU A 107 -19.10 -12.51 -1.02
N GLN A 108 -19.57 -11.39 -0.45
CA GLN A 108 -20.47 -11.42 0.71
C GLN A 108 -21.81 -12.07 0.36
N GLU A 109 -22.37 -11.78 -0.81
CA GLU A 109 -23.60 -12.40 -1.32
C GLU A 109 -23.40 -13.90 -1.54
N ALA A 110 -22.27 -14.31 -2.13
CA ALA A 110 -21.92 -15.72 -2.30
C ALA A 110 -21.80 -16.44 -0.95
N LYS A 111 -21.11 -15.85 0.04
CA LYS A 111 -21.02 -16.40 1.41
C LYS A 111 -22.39 -16.52 2.07
N ARG A 112 -23.26 -15.52 1.91
CA ARG A 112 -24.65 -15.54 2.44
C ARG A 112 -25.55 -16.55 1.73
N ALA A 113 -25.27 -16.84 0.47
CA ALA A 113 -25.98 -17.84 -0.31
C ALA A 113 -25.61 -19.28 0.09
N LEU A 114 -24.45 -19.49 0.74
CA LEU A 114 -24.07 -20.81 1.25
C LEU A 114 -25.09 -21.32 2.28
N ARG A 115 -25.58 -22.52 2.03
CA ARG A 115 -26.47 -23.24 2.94
C ARG A 115 -25.69 -24.33 3.64
N TYR A 116 -25.95 -24.46 4.93
CA TYR A 116 -25.53 -25.58 5.73
C TYR A 116 -26.54 -26.70 5.56
N GLU A 117 -26.07 -27.89 5.23
CA GLU A 117 -26.88 -29.10 5.23
C GLU A 117 -26.67 -29.80 6.57
N LEU A 118 -27.76 -29.95 7.34
CA LEU A 118 -27.68 -30.56 8.66
C LEU A 118 -27.50 -32.08 8.52
N HIS A 119 -26.34 -32.57 8.92
CA HIS A 119 -26.06 -34.00 9.05
C HIS A 119 -25.89 -34.39 10.52
N LEU A 120 -26.46 -35.53 10.90
CA LEU A 120 -26.20 -36.11 12.23
C LEU A 120 -24.88 -36.87 12.18
N VAL A 121 -23.91 -36.45 12.97
CA VAL A 121 -22.56 -36.99 12.98
C VAL A 121 -22.27 -37.59 14.35
N GLU A 122 -22.04 -38.90 14.40
CA GLU A 122 -21.77 -39.60 15.64
C GLU A 122 -20.30 -39.49 16.05
N ILE A 123 -20.03 -38.81 17.17
CA ILE A 123 -18.68 -38.50 17.64
C ILE A 123 -17.81 -39.76 17.80
N ASN A 124 -18.40 -40.90 18.19
CA ASN A 124 -17.66 -42.13 18.45
C ASN A 124 -17.33 -42.94 17.19
N GLN A 125 -17.92 -42.61 16.04
CA GLN A 125 -17.78 -43.39 14.80
C GLN A 125 -17.19 -42.58 13.65
N ALA A 126 -17.51 -41.29 13.56
CA ALA A 126 -17.13 -40.44 12.45
C ALA A 126 -15.60 -40.27 12.31
N SER A 127 -15.12 -40.17 11.08
CA SER A 127 -13.77 -39.76 10.73
C SER A 127 -13.53 -38.28 11.03
N ALA A 128 -12.27 -37.83 11.02
CA ALA A 128 -11.96 -36.40 11.16
C ALA A 128 -12.62 -35.55 10.07
N ALA A 129 -12.71 -36.07 8.84
CA ALA A 129 -13.36 -35.38 7.73
C ALA A 129 -14.86 -35.20 7.97
N GLU A 130 -15.58 -36.26 8.35
CA GLU A 130 -17.01 -36.19 8.67
C GLU A 130 -17.29 -35.31 9.90
N LEU A 131 -16.41 -35.33 10.90
CA LEU A 131 -16.52 -34.44 12.06
C LEU A 131 -16.37 -32.97 11.68
N ALA A 132 -15.47 -32.66 10.74
CA ALA A 132 -15.25 -31.29 10.25
C ALA A 132 -16.38 -30.76 9.35
N GLU A 133 -17.34 -31.61 8.95
CA GLU A 133 -18.56 -31.18 8.25
C GLU A 133 -19.58 -30.54 9.22
N VAL A 134 -19.49 -30.81 10.53
CA VAL A 134 -20.36 -30.19 11.54
C VAL A 134 -20.06 -28.70 11.63
N CYS A 135 -21.05 -27.82 11.41
CA CYS A 135 -20.82 -26.38 11.20
C CYS A 135 -20.01 -25.60 12.25
N SER A 136 -19.85 -26.12 13.46
CA SER A 136 -19.06 -25.50 14.53
C SER A 136 -17.78 -26.25 14.88
N ILE A 137 -17.46 -27.34 14.17
CA ILE A 137 -16.27 -28.17 14.39
C ILE A 137 -15.28 -27.89 13.26
N GLN A 138 -14.13 -27.30 13.60
CA GLN A 138 -13.05 -27.10 12.66
C GLN A 138 -12.15 -28.34 12.58
N GLN A 139 -11.29 -28.39 11.56
CA GLN A 139 -10.41 -29.54 11.28
C GLN A 139 -9.55 -29.94 12.47
N ASP A 140 -9.00 -28.97 13.19
CA ASP A 140 -8.18 -29.18 14.40
C ASP A 140 -9.00 -29.78 15.56
N ALA A 141 -10.24 -29.31 15.76
CA ALA A 141 -11.16 -29.86 16.73
C ALA A 141 -11.58 -31.30 16.37
N ALA A 142 -11.82 -31.58 15.09
CA ALA A 142 -12.12 -32.92 14.59
C ALA A 142 -10.96 -33.90 14.83
N GLU A 143 -9.73 -33.48 14.57
CA GLU A 143 -8.52 -34.25 14.85
C GLU A 143 -8.34 -34.49 16.35
N SER A 144 -8.59 -33.48 17.18
CA SER A 144 -8.58 -33.61 18.65
C SER A 144 -9.60 -34.63 19.15
N ILE A 145 -10.82 -34.64 18.61
CA ILE A 145 -11.84 -35.65 18.94
C ILE A 145 -11.34 -37.07 18.62
N VAL A 146 -10.73 -37.26 17.44
CA VAL A 146 -10.17 -38.57 17.05
C VAL A 146 -9.04 -39.00 17.98
N GLN A 147 -8.13 -38.08 18.31
CA GLN A 147 -7.02 -38.35 19.22
C GLN A 147 -7.51 -38.71 20.62
N GLU A 148 -8.50 -37.99 21.14
CA GLU A 148 -9.10 -38.29 22.44
C GLU A 148 -9.72 -39.67 22.45
N ARG A 149 -10.47 -40.07 21.40
CA ARG A 149 -11.00 -41.44 21.28
C ARG A 149 -9.91 -42.51 21.31
N ALA A 150 -8.79 -42.26 20.62
CA ALA A 150 -7.67 -43.18 20.59
C ALA A 150 -6.99 -43.33 21.96
N ASN A 151 -6.87 -42.23 22.72
CA ASN A 151 -6.19 -42.19 24.01
C ASN A 151 -7.04 -42.74 25.16
N GLY A 152 -8.31 -42.34 25.22
CA GLY A 152 -9.20 -42.59 26.37
C GLY A 152 -10.36 -43.54 26.07
N GLY A 153 -10.44 -44.07 24.84
CA GLY A 153 -11.59 -44.84 24.37
C GLY A 153 -12.78 -43.95 24.00
N GLN A 154 -13.91 -44.59 23.65
CA GLN A 154 -15.14 -43.93 23.26
C GLN A 154 -15.65 -42.97 24.35
N PHE A 155 -16.28 -41.87 23.94
CA PHE A 155 -16.93 -40.94 24.85
C PHE A 155 -18.19 -41.57 25.45
N LYS A 156 -18.31 -41.49 26.76
CA LYS A 156 -19.47 -42.06 27.48
C LYS A 156 -20.74 -41.24 27.26
N ASP A 157 -20.61 -39.94 27.35
CA ASP A 157 -21.68 -38.95 27.22
C ASP A 157 -21.09 -37.57 26.87
N TRP A 158 -21.97 -36.58 26.76
CA TRP A 158 -21.59 -35.20 26.49
C TRP A 158 -20.69 -34.60 27.58
N ALA A 159 -20.86 -34.97 28.85
CA ALA A 159 -20.01 -34.44 29.90
C ALA A 159 -18.57 -34.95 29.70
N ASP A 160 -18.38 -36.23 29.39
CA ASP A 160 -17.07 -36.80 29.07
C ASP A 160 -16.45 -36.14 27.84
N ALA A 161 -17.22 -35.94 26.76
CA ALA A 161 -16.75 -35.26 25.56
C ALA A 161 -16.31 -33.81 25.83
N VAL A 162 -17.11 -33.04 26.57
CA VAL A 162 -16.81 -31.64 26.95
C VAL A 162 -15.59 -31.54 27.87
N HIS A 163 -15.39 -32.50 28.77
CA HIS A 163 -14.22 -32.52 29.67
C HIS A 163 -12.92 -32.84 28.92
N ARG A 164 -12.97 -33.69 27.90
CA ARG A 164 -11.78 -34.17 27.18
C ARG A 164 -11.42 -33.31 25.98
N VAL A 165 -12.40 -32.76 25.27
CA VAL A 165 -12.18 -32.01 24.03
C VAL A 165 -12.25 -30.51 24.30
N ILE A 166 -11.10 -29.83 24.26
CA ILE A 166 -11.00 -28.38 24.55
C ILE A 166 -11.95 -27.55 23.67
N ALA A 167 -12.08 -27.90 22.40
CA ALA A 167 -12.99 -27.22 21.48
C ALA A 167 -14.46 -27.29 21.92
N LEU A 168 -14.85 -28.32 22.69
CA LEU A 168 -16.19 -28.49 23.25
C LEU A 168 -16.32 -27.99 24.69
N SER A 169 -15.22 -27.59 25.34
CA SER A 169 -15.17 -27.29 26.78
C SER A 169 -16.07 -26.13 27.23
N SER A 170 -16.41 -25.21 26.33
CA SER A 170 -17.37 -24.15 26.62
C SER A 170 -18.80 -24.64 26.38
N ALA A 171 -19.73 -24.23 27.26
CA ALA A 171 -21.14 -24.57 27.10
C ALA A 171 -21.70 -24.12 25.75
N GLN A 172 -21.26 -22.97 25.24
CA GLN A 172 -21.66 -22.47 23.93
C GLN A 172 -21.18 -23.39 22.80
N ASN A 173 -19.93 -23.85 22.84
CA ASN A 173 -19.39 -24.71 21.78
C ASN A 173 -20.06 -26.08 21.78
N ALA A 174 -20.32 -26.66 22.96
CA ALA A 174 -21.06 -27.91 23.07
C ALA A 174 -22.49 -27.80 22.52
N VAL A 175 -23.20 -26.70 22.86
CA VAL A 175 -24.53 -26.40 22.30
C VAL A 175 -24.45 -26.24 20.78
N PHE A 176 -23.48 -25.49 20.26
CA PHE A 176 -23.33 -25.28 18.83
C PHE A 176 -23.02 -26.59 18.10
N ALA A 177 -22.13 -27.43 18.63
CA ALA A 177 -21.82 -28.73 18.04
C ALA A 177 -23.05 -29.62 17.98
N SER A 178 -23.81 -29.70 19.07
CA SER A 178 -25.05 -30.48 19.12
C SER A 178 -26.13 -29.96 18.17
N VAL A 179 -26.34 -28.63 18.13
CA VAL A 179 -27.29 -27.99 17.21
C VAL A 179 -26.88 -28.19 15.75
N CYS A 180 -25.57 -28.15 15.47
CA CYS A 180 -24.98 -28.46 14.17
C CYS A 180 -25.04 -29.95 13.80
N GLY A 181 -25.52 -30.83 14.68
CA GLY A 181 -25.76 -32.24 14.38
C GLY A 181 -24.75 -33.23 14.95
N LEU A 182 -23.77 -32.80 15.74
CA LEU A 182 -22.92 -33.74 16.49
C LEU A 182 -23.77 -34.49 17.52
N THR A 183 -23.61 -35.81 17.60
CA THR A 183 -24.25 -36.66 18.61
C THR A 183 -23.20 -37.44 19.40
N VAL A 184 -23.55 -37.80 20.64
CA VAL A 184 -22.77 -38.73 21.45
C VAL A 184 -23.64 -39.94 21.76
N ASN A 185 -23.29 -41.10 21.24
CA ASN A 185 -24.08 -42.33 21.34
C ASN A 185 -25.53 -42.14 20.87
N GLY A 186 -25.72 -41.38 19.78
CA GLY A 186 -27.02 -41.04 19.20
C GLY A 186 -27.81 -39.96 19.94
N ALA A 187 -27.28 -39.42 21.05
CA ALA A 187 -27.95 -38.37 21.82
C ALA A 187 -27.38 -36.98 21.49
N SER A 188 -28.27 -36.01 21.27
CA SER A 188 -27.95 -34.59 21.34
C SER A 188 -27.72 -34.13 22.77
N LEU A 189 -27.05 -33.00 22.96
CA LEU A 189 -26.91 -32.34 24.26
C LEU A 189 -28.30 -31.93 24.77
N ASN A 190 -28.54 -32.12 26.07
CA ASN A 190 -29.83 -31.77 26.69
C ASN A 190 -30.19 -30.30 26.45
N GLY A 191 -31.39 -30.06 25.91
CA GLY A 191 -31.87 -28.72 25.58
C GLY A 191 -31.28 -28.12 24.29
N ALA A 192 -30.48 -28.88 23.54
CA ALA A 192 -29.85 -28.44 22.29
C ALA A 192 -29.93 -29.54 21.20
N PRO A 193 -31.14 -30.00 20.82
CA PRO A 193 -31.26 -30.93 19.69
C PRO A 193 -30.77 -30.29 18.40
N ALA A 194 -30.39 -31.14 17.43
CA ALA A 194 -30.03 -30.69 16.09
C ALA A 194 -31.16 -29.83 15.49
N ASN A 195 -30.82 -28.67 14.95
CA ASN A 195 -31.80 -27.70 14.45
C ASN A 195 -31.24 -26.97 13.23
N GLU A 196 -31.90 -27.12 12.08
CA GLU A 196 -31.42 -26.62 10.80
C GLU A 196 -31.31 -25.09 10.74
N GLU A 197 -32.31 -24.37 11.26
CA GLU A 197 -32.30 -22.91 11.26
C GLU A 197 -31.19 -22.35 12.17
N ALA A 198 -31.04 -22.92 13.37
CA ALA A 198 -30.00 -22.52 14.30
C ALA A 198 -28.60 -22.91 13.79
N ALA A 199 -28.45 -24.09 13.19
CA ALA A 199 -27.21 -24.53 12.56
C ALA A 199 -26.82 -23.61 11.38
N GLN A 200 -27.78 -23.24 10.52
CA GLN A 200 -27.57 -22.27 9.45
C GLN A 200 -27.09 -20.92 10.00
N MET A 201 -27.67 -20.43 11.11
CA MET A 201 -27.22 -19.19 11.74
C MET A 201 -25.79 -19.29 12.29
N ILE A 202 -25.44 -20.41 12.92
CA ILE A 202 -24.09 -20.67 13.45
C ILE A 202 -23.08 -20.74 12.30
N PHE A 203 -23.38 -21.52 11.27
CA PHE A 203 -22.57 -21.62 10.05
C PHE A 203 -22.33 -20.25 9.41
N GLN A 204 -23.39 -19.46 9.22
CA GLN A 204 -23.30 -18.12 8.66
C GLN A 204 -22.50 -17.14 9.53
N ARG A 205 -22.46 -17.34 10.85
CA ARG A 205 -21.61 -16.54 11.75
C ARG A 205 -20.13 -16.87 11.56
N GLY A 206 -19.80 -18.14 11.31
CA GLY A 206 -18.42 -18.59 11.03
C GLY A 206 -17.87 -18.09 9.68
N LEU A 207 -18.73 -17.70 8.74
CA LEU A 207 -18.34 -17.18 7.42
C LEU A 207 -18.04 -15.66 7.39
N ARG A 208 -18.34 -14.93 8.48
CA ARG A 208 -18.17 -13.47 8.59
C ARG A 208 -16.73 -13.09 8.91
#